data_AF-A0A1J7H3B2-F1
#
_entry.id   AF-A0A1J7H3B2-F1
#
_cell.length_a   1.000
_cell.length_b   1.000
_cell.length_c   1.000
_cell.angle_alpha   90.00
_cell.angle_beta   90.00
_cell.angle_gamma   90.00
#
_symmetry.space_group_name_H-M   'P 1'
#
loop_
_entity.id
_entity.type
_entity.pdbx_description
1 polymer ?
#
loop_
_entity_poly.entity_id
_entity_poly.type
_entity_poly.pdbx_seq_one_letter_code
_entity_poly.pdbx_strand_id
1 'polypeptide(L)'
;MELCIMLLECCSQERTYLRYYGLLGQRFCMINKVHQENFEKCFVQQYSMIHRLETNKLRNVAKFFAHLLGTDALPWHVLSYIHLTEEDTTSSSRIFIKILFQELSEHLGIRLLNERLNDPMNMPRFIMEQQKQVSESESNDDESGKSDSSDSGTASSESRVRIF
;
A
#
# COMPACT_ATOMS: atom_id res chain seq x y z
N MET A 1 -21.98 7.40 4.45
CA MET A 1 -20.85 6.73 5.10
C MET A 1 -21.26 5.37 5.67
N GLU A 2 -22.26 5.30 6.56
CA GLU A 2 -22.74 4.05 7.19
C GLU A 2 -22.91 2.87 6.23
N LEU A 3 -23.51 3.10 5.05
CA LEU A 3 -23.69 2.04 4.05
C LEU A 3 -22.38 1.43 3.54
N CYS A 4 -21.33 2.24 3.35
CA CYS A 4 -20.01 1.76 2.92
C CYS A 4 -19.33 0.96 4.04
N ILE A 5 -19.50 1.40 5.29
CA ILE A 5 -19.00 0.68 6.49
C ILE A 5 -19.71 -0.66 6.62
N MET A 6 -21.04 -0.67 6.55
CA MET A 6 -21.85 -1.89 6.63
C MET A 6 -21.46 -2.89 5.54
N LEU A 7 -21.30 -2.44 4.30
CA LEU A 7 -20.90 -3.31 3.19
C LEU A 7 -19.51 -3.95 3.46
N LEU A 8 -18.57 -3.15 3.95
CA LEU A 8 -17.21 -3.60 4.24
C LEU A 8 -17.18 -4.56 5.43
N GLU A 9 -17.97 -4.29 6.47
CA GLU A 9 -18.07 -5.16 7.64
C GLU A 9 -18.73 -6.50 7.27
N CYS A 10 -19.83 -6.49 6.50
CA CYS A 10 -20.41 -7.72 5.97
C CYS A 10 -19.38 -8.53 5.16
N CYS A 11 -18.62 -7.87 4.28
CA CYS A 11 -17.55 -8.51 3.51
C CYS A 11 -16.44 -9.10 4.42
N SER A 12 -16.08 -8.43 5.51
CA SER A 12 -15.01 -8.87 6.40
C SER A 12 -15.39 -10.14 7.17
N GLN A 13 -16.66 -10.27 7.53
CA GLN A 13 -17.20 -11.37 8.35
C GLN A 13 -17.44 -12.67 7.57
N GLU A 14 -17.43 -12.62 6.23
CA GLU A 14 -17.58 -13.82 5.42
C GLU A 14 -16.46 -14.84 5.65
N ARG A 15 -16.78 -16.13 5.57
CA ARG A 15 -15.76 -17.19 5.66
C ARG A 15 -14.74 -17.11 4.51
N THR A 16 -15.17 -16.65 3.35
CA THR A 16 -14.34 -16.49 2.16
C THR A 16 -14.80 -15.27 1.37
N TYR A 17 -13.86 -14.56 0.75
CA TYR A 17 -14.17 -13.40 -0.07
C TYR A 17 -15.14 -13.76 -1.21
N LEU A 18 -16.26 -13.04 -1.27
CA LEU A 18 -17.23 -13.13 -2.36
C LEU A 18 -17.07 -11.93 -3.28
N ARG A 19 -16.78 -12.18 -4.57
CA ARG A 19 -16.60 -11.14 -5.60
C ARG A 19 -17.81 -10.19 -5.72
N TYR A 20 -18.99 -10.65 -5.32
CA TYR A 20 -20.19 -9.84 -5.22
C TYR A 20 -19.98 -8.53 -4.45
N TYR A 21 -19.25 -8.55 -3.32
CA TYR A 21 -18.99 -7.34 -2.53
C TYR A 21 -18.15 -6.32 -3.32
N GLY A 22 -17.11 -6.77 -4.03
CA GLY A 22 -16.30 -5.90 -4.88
C GLY A 22 -17.11 -5.24 -6.00
N LEU A 23 -17.94 -6.03 -6.70
CA LEU A 23 -18.83 -5.53 -7.76
C LEU A 23 -19.86 -4.52 -7.22
N LEU A 24 -20.40 -4.77 -6.03
CA LEU A 24 -21.35 -3.86 -5.41
C LEU A 24 -20.68 -2.55 -4.97
N GLY A 25 -19.50 -2.62 -4.35
CA GLY A 25 -18.69 -1.46 -4.01
C GLY A 25 -18.33 -0.62 -5.23
N GLN A 26 -17.89 -1.27 -6.33
CA GLN A 26 -17.60 -0.64 -7.60
C GLN A 26 -18.81 0.13 -8.14
N ARG A 27 -19.99 -0.50 -8.17
CA ARG A 27 -21.23 0.15 -8.62
C ARG A 27 -21.56 1.37 -7.79
N PHE A 28 -21.42 1.30 -6.46
CA PHE A 28 -21.66 2.46 -5.61
C PHE A 28 -20.70 3.62 -5.92
N CYS A 29 -19.41 3.35 -6.10
CA CYS A 29 -18.44 4.38 -6.49
C CYS A 29 -18.79 5.03 -7.83
N MET A 30 -19.26 4.25 -8.81
CA MET A 30 -19.63 4.74 -10.14
C MET A 30 -20.93 5.54 -10.16
N ILE A 31 -21.86 5.28 -9.24
CA ILE A 31 -23.14 5.98 -9.15
C ILE A 31 -22.95 7.38 -8.56
N ASN A 32 -22.16 7.51 -7.50
CA ASN A 32 -21.98 8.78 -6.80
C ASN A 32 -20.59 8.88 -6.17
N LYS A 33 -19.89 9.98 -6.47
CA LYS A 33 -18.57 10.29 -5.92
C LYS A 33 -18.54 10.32 -4.39
N VAL A 34 -19.66 10.64 -3.74
CA VAL A 34 -19.79 10.57 -2.27
C VAL A 34 -19.52 9.16 -1.75
N HIS A 35 -19.89 8.10 -2.48
CA HIS A 35 -19.58 6.72 -2.09
C HIS A 35 -18.10 6.40 -2.27
N GLN A 36 -17.47 6.87 -3.35
CA GLN A 36 -16.03 6.74 -3.56
C GLN A 36 -15.26 7.36 -2.38
N GLU A 37 -15.55 8.61 -2.02
CA GLU A 37 -14.92 9.29 -0.88
C GLU A 37 -15.17 8.58 0.45
N ASN A 38 -16.35 7.97 0.62
CA ASN A 38 -16.63 7.17 1.81
C ASN A 38 -15.80 5.88 1.84
N PHE A 39 -15.59 5.20 0.71
CA PHE A 39 -14.71 4.03 0.65
C PHE A 39 -13.23 4.39 0.84
N GLU A 40 -12.79 5.57 0.40
CA GLU A 40 -11.45 6.08 0.73
C GLU A 40 -11.29 6.23 2.25
N LYS A 41 -12.26 6.86 2.91
CA LYS A 41 -12.26 6.99 4.39
C LYS A 41 -12.30 5.63 5.08
N CYS A 42 -13.09 4.68 4.56
CA CYS A 42 -13.10 3.30 5.07
C CYS A 42 -11.71 2.65 4.93
N PHE A 43 -11.00 2.84 3.81
CA PHE A 43 -9.66 2.29 3.62
C PHE A 43 -8.69 2.79 4.70
N VAL A 44 -8.65 4.10 4.93
CA VAL A 44 -7.79 4.72 5.95
C VAL A 44 -8.13 4.19 7.35
N GLN A 45 -9.41 4.13 7.69
CA GLN A 45 -9.87 3.62 8.98
C GLN A 45 -9.50 2.15 9.18
N GLN A 46 -9.75 1.29 8.20
CA GLN A 46 -9.40 -0.14 8.29
C GLN A 46 -7.89 -0.35 8.39
N TYR A 47 -7.10 0.41 7.62
CA TYR A 47 -5.65 0.31 7.68
C TYR A 47 -5.09 0.77 9.04
N SER A 48 -5.66 1.83 9.64
CA SER A 48 -5.23 2.31 10.97
C SER A 48 -5.45 1.29 12.10
N MET A 49 -6.49 0.45 11.98
CA MET A 49 -6.85 -0.57 12.99
C MET A 49 -6.46 -1.98 12.55
N ILE A 50 -5.62 -2.12 11.52
CA ILE A 50 -5.36 -3.39 10.84
C ILE A 50 -4.74 -4.46 11.73
N HIS A 51 -3.94 -4.04 12.72
CA HIS A 51 -3.31 -4.91 13.70
C HIS A 51 -4.33 -5.63 14.61
N ARG A 52 -5.57 -5.12 14.70
CA ARG A 52 -6.66 -5.72 15.49
C ARG A 52 -7.51 -6.71 14.70
N LEU A 53 -7.32 -6.77 13.38
CA LEU A 53 -8.07 -7.67 12.52
C LEU A 53 -7.42 -9.04 12.50
N GLU A 54 -8.25 -10.08 12.60
CA GLU A 54 -7.84 -11.46 12.41
C GLU A 54 -7.56 -11.77 10.92
N THR A 55 -6.78 -12.83 10.67
CA THR A 55 -6.29 -13.20 9.33
C THR A 55 -7.38 -13.34 8.28
N ASN A 56 -8.56 -13.84 8.64
CA ASN A 56 -9.66 -14.00 7.69
C ASN A 56 -10.23 -12.65 7.24
N LYS A 57 -10.44 -11.73 8.19
CA LYS A 57 -10.91 -10.37 7.92
C LYS A 57 -9.91 -9.62 7.07
N LEU A 58 -8.61 -9.71 7.39
CA LEU A 58 -7.54 -9.12 6.60
C LEU A 58 -7.60 -9.55 5.14
N ARG A 59 -7.80 -10.85 4.89
CA ARG A 59 -7.89 -11.41 3.53
C ARG A 59 -9.07 -10.84 2.76
N ASN A 60 -10.25 -10.82 3.36
CA ASN A 60 -11.45 -10.37 2.68
C ASN A 60 -11.41 -8.86 2.40
N VAL A 61 -10.98 -8.06 3.37
CA VAL A 61 -10.86 -6.61 3.24
C VAL A 61 -9.78 -6.26 2.19
N ALA A 62 -8.64 -6.96 2.18
CA ALA A 62 -7.61 -6.76 1.16
C ALA A 62 -8.13 -7.05 -0.25
N LYS A 63 -8.82 -8.18 -0.45
CA LYS A 63 -9.41 -8.53 -1.75
C LYS A 63 -10.49 -7.55 -2.20
N PHE A 64 -11.29 -7.04 -1.26
CA PHE A 64 -12.29 -6.01 -1.54
C PHE A 64 -11.65 -4.73 -2.10
N PHE A 65 -10.62 -4.20 -1.42
CA PHE A 65 -9.96 -2.98 -1.88
C PHE A 65 -9.10 -3.20 -3.13
N ALA A 66 -8.50 -4.38 -3.30
CA ALA A 66 -7.83 -4.74 -4.55
C ALA A 66 -8.80 -4.71 -5.75
N HIS A 67 -10.02 -5.21 -5.59
CA HIS A 67 -11.05 -5.13 -6.64
C HIS A 67 -11.39 -3.67 -6.98
N LEU A 68 -11.58 -2.81 -5.99
CA LEU A 68 -11.91 -1.40 -6.24
C LEU A 68 -10.78 -0.63 -6.93
N LEU A 69 -9.52 -0.86 -6.53
CA LEU A 69 -8.34 -0.27 -7.17
C LEU A 69 -8.12 -0.81 -8.58
N GLY A 70 -8.24 -2.13 -8.78
CA GLY A 70 -8.06 -2.78 -10.07
C GLY A 70 -9.15 -2.45 -11.10
N THR A 71 -10.30 -1.93 -10.66
CA THR A 71 -11.39 -1.48 -11.54
C THR A 71 -11.47 0.04 -11.68
N ASP A 72 -10.46 0.79 -11.22
CA ASP A 72 -10.42 2.25 -11.18
C ASP A 72 -11.64 2.88 -10.46
N ALA A 73 -12.30 2.11 -9.58
CA ALA A 73 -13.43 2.58 -8.77
C ALA A 73 -12.97 3.39 -7.55
N LEU A 74 -11.76 3.12 -7.07
CA LEU A 74 -11.08 3.88 -6.03
C LEU A 74 -9.77 4.42 -6.60
N PRO A 75 -9.43 5.70 -6.36
CA PRO A 75 -8.19 6.27 -6.85
C PRO A 75 -6.98 5.68 -6.12
N TRP A 76 -5.86 5.58 -6.83
CA TRP A 76 -4.65 4.91 -6.34
C TRP A 76 -3.92 5.68 -5.23
N HIS A 77 -4.21 6.98 -5.06
CA HIS A 77 -3.60 7.80 -4.01
C HIS A 77 -3.88 7.28 -2.60
N VAL A 78 -4.92 6.45 -2.40
CA VAL A 78 -5.21 5.82 -1.11
C VAL A 78 -4.08 4.91 -0.64
N LEU A 79 -3.22 4.42 -1.54
CA LEU A 79 -2.05 3.62 -1.16
C LEU A 79 -1.00 4.46 -0.43
N SER A 80 -1.02 5.80 -0.53
CA SER A 80 -0.12 6.69 0.21
C SER A 80 -0.31 6.65 1.72
N TYR A 81 -1.44 6.12 2.21
CA TYR A 81 -1.66 5.90 3.65
C TYR A 81 -0.91 4.66 4.19
N ILE A 82 -0.42 3.78 3.31
CA ILE A 82 0.39 2.64 3.67
C ILE A 82 1.82 3.11 3.94
N HIS A 83 2.24 3.05 5.20
CA HIS A 83 3.61 3.33 5.60
C HIS A 83 4.35 2.01 5.82
N LEU A 84 5.51 1.88 5.18
CA LEU A 84 6.39 0.71 5.25
C LEU A 84 7.68 1.09 5.97
N THR A 85 7.59 1.30 7.28
CA THR A 85 8.77 1.55 8.15
C THR A 85 9.07 0.29 8.96
N GLU A 86 10.33 0.11 9.35
CA GLU A 86 10.73 -1.06 10.15
C GLU A 86 10.05 -1.05 11.54
N GLU A 87 9.78 0.13 12.09
CA GLU A 87 9.11 0.33 13.39
C GLU A 87 7.58 0.22 13.33
N ASP A 88 6.90 0.64 12.24
CA ASP A 88 5.41 0.64 12.18
C ASP A 88 4.81 -0.59 11.47
N THR A 89 5.64 -1.44 10.86
CA THR A 89 5.15 -2.56 10.05
C THR A 89 4.91 -3.83 10.88
N THR A 90 3.68 -3.97 11.40
CA THR A 90 3.18 -5.19 12.07
C THR A 90 3.04 -6.40 11.13
N SER A 91 2.95 -7.62 11.67
CA SER A 91 2.68 -8.83 10.87
C SER A 91 1.36 -8.75 10.10
N SER A 92 0.31 -8.16 10.69
CA SER A 92 -1.00 -7.94 10.06
C SER A 92 -0.92 -7.02 8.85
N SER A 93 -0.16 -5.92 8.92
CA SER A 93 0.02 -5.03 7.77
C SER A 93 0.77 -5.72 6.64
N ARG A 94 1.83 -6.49 6.92
CA ARG A 94 2.54 -7.28 5.90
C ARG A 94 1.62 -8.28 5.19
N ILE A 95 0.78 -8.99 5.95
CA ILE A 95 -0.18 -9.95 5.40
C ILE A 95 -1.18 -9.23 4.49
N PHE A 96 -1.73 -8.10 4.94
CA PHE A 96 -2.68 -7.31 4.16
C PHE A 96 -2.08 -6.83 2.84
N ILE A 97 -0.92 -6.20 2.90
CA ILE A 97 -0.21 -5.65 1.74
C ILE A 97 0.13 -6.76 0.75
N LYS A 98 0.61 -7.91 1.26
CA LYS A 98 0.90 -9.08 0.42
C LYS A 98 -0.35 -9.55 -0.34
N ILE A 99 -1.48 -9.67 0.35
CA ILE A 99 -2.74 -10.13 -0.28
C ILE A 99 -3.26 -9.08 -1.27
N LEU A 100 -3.21 -7.79 -0.90
CA LEU A 100 -3.66 -6.67 -1.74
C LEU A 100 -2.92 -6.66 -3.09
N PHE A 101 -1.59 -6.69 -3.05
CA PHE A 101 -0.78 -6.66 -4.27
C PHE A 101 -0.82 -7.96 -5.06
N GLN A 102 -0.94 -9.11 -4.40
CA GLN A 102 -1.15 -10.37 -5.09
C GLN A 102 -2.45 -10.32 -5.91
N GLU A 103 -3.57 -9.91 -5.30
CA GLU A 103 -4.86 -9.81 -5.97
C GLU A 103 -4.85 -8.74 -7.09
N LEU A 104 -4.15 -7.62 -6.89
CA LEU A 104 -3.98 -6.61 -7.95
C LEU A 104 -3.17 -7.15 -9.14
N SER A 105 -2.12 -7.91 -8.86
CA SER A 105 -1.30 -8.53 -9.91
C SER A 105 -2.07 -9.59 -10.69
N GLU A 106 -2.98 -10.31 -10.04
CA GLU A 106 -3.88 -11.28 -10.68
C GLU A 106 -4.93 -10.58 -11.56
N HIS A 107 -5.44 -9.41 -11.15
CA HIS A 107 -6.42 -8.65 -11.93
C HIS A 107 -5.83 -7.86 -13.10
N LEU A 108 -4.71 -7.15 -12.89
CA LEU A 108 -4.13 -6.22 -13.86
C LEU A 108 -2.97 -6.82 -14.66
N GLY A 109 -2.32 -7.84 -14.11
CA GLY A 109 -1.00 -8.30 -14.56
C GLY A 109 0.14 -7.43 -13.99
N ILE A 110 1.33 -8.04 -13.88
CA ILE A 110 2.49 -7.40 -13.27
C ILE A 110 2.98 -6.16 -14.01
N ARG A 111 2.85 -6.13 -15.34
CA ARG A 111 3.34 -5.00 -16.17
C ARG A 111 2.53 -3.74 -15.91
N LEU A 112 1.21 -3.84 -16.04
CA LEU A 112 0.30 -2.70 -15.83
C LEU A 112 0.32 -2.22 -14.37
N LEU A 113 0.42 -3.16 -13.42
CA LEU A 113 0.58 -2.81 -12.01
C LEU A 113 1.83 -1.96 -11.77
N ASN A 114 2.97 -2.35 -12.37
CA ASN A 114 4.22 -1.61 -12.22
C ASN A 114 4.13 -0.20 -12.87
N GLU A 115 3.48 -0.08 -14.03
CA GLU A 115 3.22 1.21 -14.67
C GLU A 115 2.39 2.13 -13.78
N ARG A 116 1.30 1.62 -13.18
CA ARG A 116 0.42 2.40 -12.29
C ARG A 116 1.12 2.82 -10.99
N LEU A 117 1.99 1.99 -10.44
CA LEU A 117 2.72 2.30 -9.21
C LEU A 117 3.84 3.32 -9.39
N ASN A 118 4.47 3.35 -10.57
CA ASN A 118 5.50 4.34 -10.88
C ASN A 118 4.95 5.67 -11.41
N ASP A 119 3.64 5.76 -11.65
CA ASP A 119 3.00 6.99 -12.07
C ASP A 119 3.01 8.03 -10.93
N PRO A 120 3.69 9.19 -11.11
CA PRO A 120 3.77 10.24 -10.10
C PRO A 120 2.40 10.78 -9.65
N MET A 121 1.38 10.68 -10.49
CA MET A 121 0.02 11.11 -10.15
C MET A 121 -0.70 10.14 -9.20
N ASN A 122 -0.32 8.86 -9.22
CA ASN A 122 -0.96 7.82 -8.40
C ASN A 122 -0.25 7.62 -7.06
N MET A 123 1.05 7.90 -6.98
CA MET A 123 1.89 7.69 -5.80
C MET A 123 2.76 8.92 -5.46
N PRO A 124 2.16 10.03 -5.00
CA PRO A 124 2.90 11.27 -4.77
C PRO A 124 3.99 11.18 -3.68
N ARG A 125 3.94 10.21 -2.75
CA ARG A 125 4.97 10.05 -1.69
C ARG A 125 6.02 8.97 -1.95
N PHE A 126 5.72 7.90 -2.68
CA PHE A 126 6.66 6.77 -2.80
C PHE A 126 7.93 7.12 -3.61
N ILE A 127 7.85 8.09 -4.51
CA ILE A 127 8.97 8.46 -5.39
C ILE A 127 9.81 9.63 -4.82
N MET A 128 9.25 10.47 -3.94
CA MET A 128 9.97 11.66 -3.46
C MET A 128 11.05 11.36 -2.41
N GLU A 129 10.94 10.27 -1.67
CA GLU A 129 11.93 9.94 -0.62
C GLU A 129 13.20 9.28 -1.17
N GLN A 130 13.10 8.58 -2.32
CA GLN A 130 14.27 8.01 -3.01
C GLN A 130 15.04 9.04 -3.81
N GLN A 131 14.37 10.05 -4.38
CA GLN A 131 15.05 11.05 -5.22
C GLN A 131 15.77 12.14 -4.41
N LYS A 132 15.31 12.44 -3.20
CA LYS A 132 15.99 13.42 -2.34
C LYS A 132 17.34 12.91 -1.81
N GLN A 133 17.49 11.59 -1.61
CA GLN A 133 18.77 11.01 -1.17
C GLN A 133 19.81 10.88 -2.30
N VAL A 134 19.41 10.86 -3.57
CA VAL A 134 20.36 10.76 -4.70
C VAL A 134 20.92 12.14 -5.10
N SER A 135 20.16 13.22 -4.94
CA SER A 135 20.63 14.57 -5.34
C SER A 135 21.54 15.26 -4.33
N GLU A 136 21.57 14.82 -3.06
CA GLU A 136 22.43 15.42 -2.02
C GLU A 136 23.82 14.78 -1.93
N SER A 137 24.08 13.67 -2.66
CA SER A 137 25.37 12.97 -2.65
C SER A 137 26.31 13.28 -3.82
N GLU A 138 25.86 13.98 -4.86
CA GLU A 138 26.67 14.24 -6.08
C GLU A 138 27.41 15.60 -6.10
N SER A 139 27.45 16.35 -4.99
CA SER A 139 28.06 17.70 -4.99
C SER A 139 29.21 17.94 -4.01
N ASN A 140 29.80 16.91 -3.37
CA ASN A 140 30.85 17.13 -2.37
C ASN A 140 32.11 16.26 -2.52
N ASP A 141 32.53 15.95 -3.76
CA ASP A 141 33.86 15.38 -3.99
C ASP A 141 34.68 16.31 -4.91
N ASP A 142 35.35 17.29 -4.30
CA ASP A 142 36.67 17.74 -4.77
C ASP A 142 37.51 18.28 -3.59
N GLU A 143 38.72 17.73 -3.49
CA GLU A 143 39.91 18.14 -2.71
C GLU A 143 40.05 17.80 -1.20
N SER A 144 40.54 16.56 -0.99
CA SER A 144 41.78 16.16 -0.29
C SER A 144 42.19 16.79 1.07
N GLY A 145 42.48 15.93 2.07
CA GLY A 145 43.41 16.31 3.14
C GLY A 145 43.47 15.46 4.43
N LYS A 146 44.00 14.22 4.35
CA LYS A 146 44.82 13.48 5.35
C LYS A 146 44.29 13.12 6.77
N SER A 147 44.50 11.82 7.09
CA SER A 147 44.92 11.15 8.36
C SER A 147 44.02 11.35 9.61
N ASP A 148 43.67 10.36 10.43
CA ASP A 148 44.33 9.12 10.83
C ASP A 148 43.32 8.23 11.61
N SER A 149 43.74 6.97 11.84
CA SER A 149 43.32 6.05 12.91
C SER A 149 41.94 5.37 12.88
N SER A 150 41.99 4.08 12.50
CA SER A 150 41.40 2.89 13.16
C SER A 150 40.16 3.04 14.06
N ASP A 151 39.05 2.40 13.65
CA ASP A 151 38.32 1.49 14.53
C ASP A 151 37.60 0.38 13.74
N SER A 152 37.61 -0.80 14.33
CA SER A 152 36.99 -2.05 13.93
C SER A 152 35.47 -2.04 14.16
N GLY A 153 34.70 -2.63 13.24
CA GLY A 153 33.26 -2.77 13.45
C GLY A 153 32.53 -3.51 12.33
N THR A 154 32.54 -4.83 12.43
CA THR A 154 31.48 -5.79 12.05
C THR A 154 30.58 -5.47 10.85
N ALA A 155 30.71 -6.30 9.82
CA ALA A 155 29.74 -6.44 8.73
C ALA A 155 28.31 -6.66 9.28
N SER A 156 27.38 -5.79 8.91
CA SER A 156 25.96 -6.09 8.93
C SER A 156 25.40 -5.85 7.54
N SER A 157 25.09 -6.95 6.87
CA SER A 157 24.55 -7.03 5.53
C SER A 157 23.29 -6.18 5.41
N GLU A 158 23.33 -5.12 4.60
CA GLU A 158 22.13 -4.39 4.16
C GLU A 158 21.19 -5.34 3.40
N SER A 159 20.22 -5.87 4.13
CA SER A 159 19.13 -6.63 3.53
C SER A 159 18.11 -5.63 2.99
N ARG A 160 18.33 -5.19 1.75
CA ARG A 160 17.34 -4.44 0.97
C ARG A 160 16.07 -5.27 0.86
N VAL A 161 15.00 -4.86 1.53
CA VAL A 161 13.66 -5.43 1.31
C VAL A 161 13.20 -4.96 -0.06
N ARG A 162 13.44 -5.78 -1.08
CA ARG A 162 12.82 -5.62 -2.38
C ARG A 162 11.35 -6.00 -2.23
N ILE A 163 10.46 -5.02 -2.43
CA ILE A 163 9.12 -5.35 -2.89
C ILE A 163 9.31 -5.66 -4.38
N PHE A 164 9.25 -6.97 -4.69
CA PHE A 164 9.59 -7.71 -5.92
C PHE A 164 10.83 -8.58 -5.79
#